data_AF-A0A2N2V1R0-F1
#
_entry.id   AF-A0A2N2V1R0-F1
#
_cell.length_a   1.000
_cell.length_b   1.000
_cell.length_c   1.000
_cell.angle_alpha   90.00
_cell.angle_beta   90.00
_cell.angle_gamma   90.00
#
_symmetry.space_group_name_H-M   'P 1'
#
loop_
_entity.id
_entity.type
_entity.pdbx_description
1 polymer ?
#
loop_
_entity_poly.entity_id
_entity_poly.type
_entity_poly.pdbx_seq_one_letter_code
_entity_poly.pdbx_strand_id
1 'polypeptide(L)'
;MTAPWQNTFRAFAGPGIDHPSDSLRVSEDEAAEIIAQLATSAWAAARPLGAERHRPYTIADAQTGCVTALFGADGIVGFYAGSYLWIAPAHRRRGLAIPLILAAAEQRGGTVVPPGVVAQGFSPTGLLAHRAAHRQAVLTALAAGRPVPSAVIAEYLGDCHDRAAA
;
A
#
# COMPACT_ATOMS: atom_id res chain seq x y z
N MET A 1 2.16 -9.31 16.04
CA MET A 1 2.39 -8.85 14.66
C MET A 1 2.69 -7.37 14.70
N THR A 2 3.65 -6.91 13.90
CA THR A 2 4.08 -5.50 13.86
C THR A 2 3.09 -4.70 13.00
N ALA A 3 2.68 -3.53 13.45
CA ALA A 3 1.85 -2.63 12.65
C ALA A 3 2.73 -1.79 11.70
N PRO A 4 2.22 -1.31 10.56
CA PRO A 4 3.02 -0.52 9.61
C PRO A 4 3.77 0.66 10.24
N TRP A 5 3.15 1.37 11.20
CA TRP A 5 3.73 2.54 11.89
C TRP A 5 4.83 2.21 12.91
N GLN A 6 5.06 0.93 13.20
CA GLN A 6 6.14 0.46 14.08
C GLN A 6 7.45 0.20 13.32
N ASN A 7 7.39 0.21 11.99
CA ASN A 7 8.54 0.00 11.12
C ASN A 7 9.06 1.35 10.60
N THR A 8 10.36 1.43 10.31
CA THR A 8 10.90 2.51 9.47
C THR A 8 10.38 2.35 8.04
N PHE A 9 10.42 3.40 7.24
CA PHE A 9 9.95 3.32 5.84
C PHE A 9 10.70 2.24 5.06
N ARG A 10 12.01 2.07 5.31
CA ARG A 10 12.81 1.00 4.69
C ARG A 10 12.38 -0.39 5.13
N ALA A 11 12.05 -0.60 6.40
CA ALA A 11 11.54 -1.88 6.89
C ALA A 11 10.11 -2.17 6.38
N PHE A 12 9.31 -1.11 6.20
CA PHE A 12 7.97 -1.20 5.63
C PHE A 12 7.99 -1.54 4.14
N ALA A 13 8.81 -0.86 3.34
CA ALA A 13 8.82 -0.96 1.88
C ALA A 13 9.89 -1.92 1.30
N GLY A 14 10.84 -2.35 2.13
CA GLY A 14 11.95 -3.21 1.75
C GLY A 14 13.04 -2.53 0.90
N PRO A 15 14.08 -3.27 0.50
CA PRO A 15 15.26 -2.70 -0.16
C PRO A 15 14.99 -2.18 -1.58
N GLY A 16 13.88 -2.57 -2.22
CA GLY A 16 13.51 -2.11 -3.56
C GLY A 16 13.32 -0.58 -3.65
N ILE A 17 13.20 0.13 -2.54
CA ILE A 17 13.14 1.61 -2.53
C ILE A 17 14.42 2.27 -3.06
N ASP A 18 15.56 1.57 -3.01
CA ASP A 18 16.86 2.10 -3.40
C ASP A 18 17.04 2.11 -4.94
N HIS A 19 16.15 1.44 -5.68
CA HIS A 19 16.23 1.25 -7.13
C HIS A 19 14.87 1.51 -7.82
N PRO A 20 14.38 2.76 -7.89
CA PRO A 20 13.14 3.03 -8.59
C PRO A 20 13.29 2.79 -10.10
N SER A 21 12.35 2.05 -10.70
CA SER A 21 12.33 1.73 -12.13
C SER A 21 10.91 1.76 -12.70
N ASP A 22 10.77 2.31 -13.90
CA ASP A 22 9.52 2.26 -14.65
C ASP A 22 9.30 0.93 -15.38
N SER A 23 10.30 0.04 -15.42
CA SER A 23 10.19 -1.30 -16.02
C SER A 23 9.26 -2.24 -15.25
N LEU A 24 8.82 -1.86 -14.05
CA LEU A 24 7.99 -2.67 -13.14
C LEU A 24 6.53 -2.20 -13.10
N ARG A 25 6.10 -1.42 -14.09
CA ARG A 25 4.71 -1.03 -14.22
C ARG A 25 3.90 -2.19 -14.79
N VAL A 26 2.85 -2.57 -14.08
CA VAL A 26 1.84 -3.51 -14.58
C VAL A 26 1.14 -2.85 -15.75
N SER A 27 1.20 -3.49 -16.92
CA SER A 27 0.45 -3.05 -18.11
C SER A 27 -1.06 -3.27 -17.91
N GLU A 28 -1.90 -2.66 -18.73
CA GLU A 28 -3.34 -2.91 -18.63
C GLU A 28 -3.71 -4.36 -19.01
N ASP A 29 -2.97 -4.97 -19.95
CA ASP A 29 -3.16 -6.37 -20.36
C ASP A 29 -2.75 -7.33 -19.24
N GLU A 30 -1.58 -7.10 -18.63
CA GLU A 30 -1.11 -7.88 -17.47
C GLU A 30 -2.07 -7.73 -16.28
N ALA A 31 -2.58 -6.51 -16.05
CA ALA A 31 -3.58 -6.28 -15.02
C ALA A 31 -4.88 -7.05 -15.29
N ALA A 32 -5.32 -7.13 -16.55
CA ALA A 32 -6.52 -7.89 -16.93
C ALA A 32 -6.33 -9.39 -16.66
N GLU A 33 -5.17 -9.95 -16.98
CA GLU A 33 -4.83 -11.35 -16.67
C GLU A 33 -4.83 -11.62 -15.17
N ILE A 34 -4.19 -10.74 -14.38
CA ILE A 34 -4.18 -10.84 -12.91
C ILE A 34 -5.62 -10.76 -12.38
N ILE A 35 -6.43 -9.81 -12.85
CA ILE A 35 -7.83 -9.67 -12.41
C ILE A 35 -8.63 -10.94 -12.72
N ALA A 36 -8.45 -11.55 -13.90
CA ALA A 36 -9.13 -12.80 -14.26
C ALA A 36 -8.77 -13.94 -13.29
N GLN A 37 -7.50 -14.04 -12.88
CA GLN A 37 -7.07 -15.01 -11.85
C GLN A 37 -7.64 -14.67 -10.47
N LEU A 38 -7.64 -13.38 -10.10
CA LEU A 38 -8.16 -12.91 -8.81
C LEU A 38 -9.69 -13.08 -8.71
N ALA A 39 -10.42 -13.03 -9.82
CA ALA A 39 -11.86 -13.26 -9.86
C ALA A 39 -12.25 -14.67 -9.38
N THR A 40 -11.35 -15.65 -9.48
CA THR A 40 -11.59 -17.02 -9.00
C THR A 40 -11.12 -17.25 -7.55
N SER A 41 -10.58 -16.23 -6.89
CA SER A 41 -10.05 -16.35 -5.53
C SER A 41 -11.16 -16.34 -4.48
N ALA A 42 -10.95 -17.06 -3.38
CA ALA A 42 -11.78 -16.95 -2.18
C ALA A 42 -11.34 -15.73 -1.38
N TRP A 43 -12.28 -14.82 -1.09
CA TRP A 43 -12.02 -13.57 -0.38
C TRP A 43 -12.51 -13.65 1.06
N ALA A 44 -11.80 -12.97 1.97
CA ALA A 44 -12.33 -12.64 3.28
C ALA A 44 -13.51 -11.68 3.16
N ALA A 45 -14.21 -11.44 4.28
CA ALA A 45 -15.29 -10.46 4.31
C ALA A 45 -14.77 -9.07 3.92
N ALA A 46 -15.39 -8.46 2.91
CA ALA A 46 -15.01 -7.13 2.46
C ALA A 46 -15.29 -6.07 3.52
N ARG A 47 -14.34 -5.16 3.73
CA ARG A 47 -14.42 -4.07 4.71
C ARG A 47 -14.47 -2.69 4.02
N PRO A 48 -15.21 -1.72 4.56
CA PRO A 48 -15.21 -0.36 4.02
C PRO A 48 -13.88 0.36 4.29
N LEU A 49 -13.50 1.31 3.43
CA LEU A 49 -12.23 2.05 3.56
C LEU A 49 -12.24 3.20 4.59
N GLY A 50 -13.34 3.39 5.33
CA GLY A 50 -13.43 4.33 6.46
C GLY A 50 -13.55 5.82 6.12
N ALA A 51 -13.10 6.28 4.94
CA ALA A 51 -13.26 7.66 4.50
C ALA A 51 -14.55 7.86 3.68
N GLU A 52 -15.29 8.96 3.91
CA GLU A 52 -16.55 9.25 3.21
C GLU A 52 -16.39 9.27 1.67
N ARG A 53 -15.31 9.90 1.18
CA ARG A 53 -14.96 9.92 -0.25
C ARG A 53 -14.69 8.52 -0.85
N HIS A 54 -14.45 7.52 -0.01
CA HIS A 54 -14.18 6.14 -0.39
C HIS A 54 -15.36 5.21 -0.14
N ARG A 55 -16.52 5.75 0.26
CA ARG A 55 -17.77 5.00 0.48
C ARG A 55 -18.17 4.02 -0.64
N PRO A 56 -17.97 4.30 -1.95
CA PRO A 56 -18.33 3.33 -2.99
C PRO A 56 -17.33 2.17 -3.13
N TYR A 57 -16.29 2.10 -2.29
CA TYR A 57 -15.25 1.08 -2.37
C TYR A 57 -15.16 0.24 -1.10
N THR A 58 -14.86 -1.03 -1.29
CA THR A 58 -14.51 -1.96 -0.22
C THR A 58 -13.19 -2.64 -0.52
N ILE A 59 -12.57 -3.23 0.50
CA ILE A 59 -11.31 -3.94 0.38
C ILE A 59 -11.43 -5.32 1.01
N ALA A 60 -10.83 -6.33 0.40
CA ALA A 60 -10.78 -7.67 0.96
C ALA A 60 -9.42 -8.32 0.70
N ASP A 61 -9.01 -9.13 1.65
CA ASP A 61 -7.82 -9.96 1.55
C ASP A 61 -8.21 -11.34 1.01
N ALA A 62 -7.38 -11.89 0.12
CA ALA A 62 -7.55 -13.27 -0.31
C ALA A 62 -7.34 -14.21 0.89
N GLN A 63 -8.13 -15.27 0.98
CA GLN A 63 -8.01 -16.27 2.05
C GLN A 63 -6.72 -17.08 1.92
N THR A 64 -6.20 -17.20 0.70
CA THR A 64 -4.93 -17.87 0.38
C THR A 64 -4.04 -16.92 -0.42
N GLY A 65 -2.73 -17.01 -0.17
CA GLY A 65 -1.76 -16.07 -0.73
C GLY A 65 -1.72 -14.71 -0.02
N CYS A 66 -0.77 -13.86 -0.40
CA CYS A 66 -0.61 -12.50 0.12
C CYS A 66 -1.17 -11.50 -0.90
N VAL A 67 -2.48 -11.54 -1.15
CA VAL A 67 -3.16 -10.63 -2.08
C VAL A 67 -4.27 -9.86 -1.37
N THR A 68 -4.34 -8.56 -1.67
CA THR A 68 -5.43 -7.67 -1.27
C THR A 68 -6.07 -7.06 -2.52
N ALA A 69 -7.40 -7.06 -2.61
CA ALA A 69 -8.14 -6.46 -3.71
C ALA A 69 -9.07 -5.33 -3.25
N LEU A 70 -9.18 -4.32 -4.10
CA LEU A 70 -10.09 -3.20 -3.98
C LEU A 70 -11.29 -3.43 -4.90
N PHE A 71 -12.49 -3.33 -4.35
CA PHE A 71 -13.75 -3.57 -5.04
C PHE A 71 -14.52 -2.27 -5.23
N GLY A 72 -15.05 -2.07 -6.44
CA GLY A 72 -16.08 -1.09 -6.76
C GLY A 72 -17.44 -1.77 -6.94
N ALA A 73 -18.39 -1.06 -7.56
CA ALA A 73 -19.73 -1.59 -7.83
C ALA A 73 -19.70 -2.84 -8.75
N ASP A 74 -18.81 -2.83 -9.75
CA ASP A 74 -18.78 -3.82 -10.83
C ASP A 74 -17.69 -4.90 -10.65
N GLY A 75 -17.05 -4.96 -9.48
CA GLY A 75 -16.01 -5.95 -9.17
C GLY A 75 -14.66 -5.34 -8.80
N ILE A 76 -13.57 -6.06 -9.10
CA ILE A 76 -12.20 -5.67 -8.73
C ILE A 76 -11.78 -4.45 -9.57
N VAL A 77 -11.42 -3.36 -8.89
CA VAL A 77 -10.96 -2.09 -9.50
C VAL A 77 -9.52 -1.75 -9.14
N GLY A 78 -8.87 -2.59 -8.32
CA GLY A 78 -7.46 -2.49 -7.97
C GLY A 78 -7.00 -3.68 -7.16
N PHE A 79 -5.69 -3.91 -7.13
CA PHE A 79 -5.10 -4.98 -6.35
C PHE A 79 -3.69 -4.64 -5.86
N TYR A 80 -3.30 -5.32 -4.80
CA TYR A 80 -1.93 -5.45 -4.34
C TYR A 80 -1.60 -6.95 -4.30
N ALA A 81 -0.90 -7.45 -5.32
CA ALA A 81 -0.60 -8.87 -5.50
C ALA A 81 0.91 -9.07 -5.67
N GLY A 82 1.52 -9.86 -4.80
CA GLY A 82 3.00 -9.90 -4.72
C GLY A 82 3.54 -8.51 -4.36
N SER A 83 4.31 -7.88 -5.25
CA SER A 83 4.79 -6.50 -5.10
C SER A 83 4.13 -5.52 -6.09
N TYR A 84 3.10 -5.98 -6.82
CA TYR A 84 2.42 -5.21 -7.84
C TYR A 84 1.24 -4.44 -7.26
N LEU A 85 1.28 -3.12 -7.41
CA LEU A 85 0.17 -2.23 -7.13
C LEU A 85 -0.45 -1.78 -8.46
N TRP A 86 -1.73 -2.06 -8.64
CA TRP A 86 -2.49 -1.57 -9.78
C TRP A 86 -3.87 -1.08 -9.37
N ILE A 87 -4.34 -0.02 -10.03
CA ILE A 87 -5.69 0.54 -9.90
C ILE A 87 -6.19 0.86 -11.31
N ALA A 88 -7.42 0.46 -11.61
CA ALA A 88 -8.08 0.72 -12.87
C ALA A 88 -8.05 2.22 -13.22
N PRO A 89 -7.76 2.61 -14.47
CA PRO A 89 -7.60 4.02 -14.86
C PRO A 89 -8.73 4.95 -14.40
N ALA A 90 -9.99 4.50 -14.50
CA ALA A 90 -11.18 5.27 -14.07
C ALA A 90 -11.25 5.57 -12.56
N HIS A 91 -10.48 4.81 -11.76
CA HIS A 91 -10.43 4.87 -10.31
C HIS A 91 -9.16 5.53 -9.77
N ARG A 92 -8.19 5.85 -10.64
CA ARG A 92 -6.94 6.55 -10.26
C ARG A 92 -7.23 7.97 -9.78
N ARG A 93 -6.25 8.57 -9.08
CA ARG A 93 -6.33 9.93 -8.48
C ARG A 93 -7.43 10.13 -7.43
N ARG A 94 -8.04 9.05 -6.94
CA ARG A 94 -9.02 9.07 -5.83
C ARG A 94 -8.39 8.79 -4.45
N GLY A 95 -7.06 8.69 -4.38
CA GLY A 95 -6.33 8.36 -3.15
C GLY A 95 -6.53 6.91 -2.66
N LEU A 96 -6.91 6.00 -3.55
CA LEU A 96 -7.20 4.59 -3.22
C LEU A 96 -5.95 3.73 -3.02
N ALA A 97 -4.78 4.18 -3.50
CA ALA A 97 -3.53 3.46 -3.32
C ALA A 97 -3.13 3.34 -1.84
N ILE A 98 -3.32 4.40 -1.05
CA ILE A 98 -2.97 4.41 0.38
C ILE A 98 -3.71 3.32 1.17
N PRO A 99 -5.05 3.26 1.18
CA PRO A 99 -5.76 2.22 1.92
C PRO A 99 -5.43 0.81 1.40
N LEU A 100 -5.23 0.66 0.08
CA LEU A 100 -4.86 -0.63 -0.52
C LEU A 100 -3.49 -1.12 -0.04
N ILE A 101 -2.48 -0.24 -0.03
CA ILE A 101 -1.13 -0.54 0.47
C ILE A 101 -1.17 -0.87 1.97
N LEU A 102 -1.94 -0.12 2.76
CA LEU A 102 -2.02 -0.36 4.20
C LEU A 102 -2.69 -1.69 4.54
N ALA A 103 -3.77 -2.04 3.85
CA ALA A 103 -4.41 -3.34 4.02
C ALA A 103 -3.48 -4.50 3.64
N ALA A 104 -2.74 -4.38 2.53
CA ALA A 104 -1.74 -5.39 2.15
C ALA A 104 -0.63 -5.52 3.19
N ALA A 105 -0.16 -4.40 3.75
CA ALA A 105 0.84 -4.41 4.81
C ALA A 105 0.30 -5.05 6.10
N GLU A 106 -0.94 -4.77 6.48
CA GLU A 106 -1.61 -5.40 7.63
C GLU A 106 -1.70 -6.91 7.47
N GLN A 107 -2.15 -7.40 6.31
CA GLN A 107 -2.23 -8.82 5.98
C GLN A 107 -0.85 -9.51 6.13
N ARG A 108 0.22 -8.79 5.83
CA ARG A 108 1.61 -9.28 5.84
C ARG A 108 2.36 -8.99 7.15
N GLY A 109 1.69 -8.49 8.19
CA GLY A 109 2.32 -8.24 9.48
C GLY A 109 3.21 -7.00 9.55
N GLY A 110 2.82 -5.95 8.82
CA GLY A 110 3.39 -4.60 8.93
C GLY A 110 4.35 -4.19 7.82
N THR A 111 4.53 -5.02 6.80
CA THR A 111 5.42 -4.76 5.65
C THR A 111 4.69 -5.02 4.34
N VAL A 112 5.00 -4.25 3.30
CA VAL A 112 4.46 -4.51 1.97
C VAL A 112 5.26 -5.56 1.22
N VAL A 113 6.36 -6.06 1.76
CA VAL A 113 7.18 -7.08 1.11
C VAL A 113 6.87 -8.45 1.71
N PRO A 114 6.45 -9.45 0.91
CA PRO A 114 6.27 -10.80 1.42
C PRO A 114 7.60 -11.37 1.98
N PRO A 115 7.56 -12.22 3.02
CA PRO A 115 8.76 -12.91 3.48
C PRO A 115 9.49 -13.65 2.34
N GLY A 116 10.81 -13.46 2.23
CA GLY A 116 11.64 -14.15 1.22
C GLY A 116 11.60 -13.54 -0.19
N VAL A 117 10.86 -12.45 -0.42
CA VAL A 117 10.79 -11.77 -1.72
C VAL A 117 11.61 -10.49 -1.68
N VAL A 118 12.50 -10.29 -2.65
CA VAL A 118 13.14 -8.99 -2.89
C VAL A 118 12.26 -8.24 -3.89
N ALA A 119 11.59 -7.16 -3.45
CA ALA A 119 10.88 -6.28 -4.38
C ALA A 119 11.90 -5.73 -5.39
N GLN A 120 11.69 -5.97 -6.69
CA GLN A 120 12.63 -5.61 -7.76
C GLN A 120 12.77 -4.10 -8.00
N GLY A 121 12.08 -3.28 -7.24
CA GLY A 121 12.06 -1.82 -7.40
C GLY A 121 10.64 -1.29 -7.32
N PHE A 122 10.51 0.03 -7.24
CA PHE A 122 9.23 0.72 -7.35
C PHE A 122 9.24 1.62 -8.58
N SER A 123 8.12 1.74 -9.29
CA SER A 123 7.97 2.93 -10.16
C SER A 123 8.03 4.19 -9.29
N PRO A 124 8.45 5.36 -9.80
CA PRO A 124 8.49 6.60 -9.02
C PRO A 124 7.12 6.93 -8.38
N THR A 125 6.03 6.69 -9.12
CA THR A 125 4.66 6.88 -8.60
C THR A 125 4.33 5.84 -7.53
N GLY A 126 4.75 4.59 -7.72
CA GLY A 126 4.63 3.54 -6.71
C GLY A 126 5.34 3.91 -5.41
N LEU A 127 6.59 4.39 -5.49
CA LEU A 127 7.37 4.79 -4.31
C LEU A 127 6.69 5.92 -3.54
N LEU A 128 6.17 6.93 -4.24
CA LEU A 128 5.41 8.02 -3.61
C LEU A 128 4.15 7.52 -2.91
N ALA A 129 3.42 6.59 -3.52
CA ALA A 129 2.23 6.00 -2.90
C ALA A 129 2.58 5.22 -1.62
N HIS A 130 3.69 4.45 -1.63
CA HIS A 130 4.16 3.72 -0.45
C HIS A 130 4.61 4.67 0.67
N ARG A 131 5.35 5.74 0.34
CA ARG A 131 5.73 6.78 1.31
C ARG A 131 4.51 7.44 1.92
N ALA A 132 3.52 7.80 1.10
CA ALA A 132 2.28 8.42 1.56
C ALA A 132 1.49 7.47 2.46
N ALA A 133 1.42 6.18 2.13
CA ALA A 133 0.77 5.17 2.96
C ALA A 133 1.47 5.02 4.32
N HIS A 134 2.80 4.87 4.33
CA HIS A 134 3.57 4.77 5.57
C HIS A 134 3.39 6.02 6.45
N ARG A 135 3.48 7.21 5.85
CA ARG A 135 3.25 8.48 6.56
C ARG A 135 1.84 8.54 7.15
N GLN A 136 0.83 8.13 6.40
CA GLN A 136 -0.55 8.09 6.90
C GLN A 136 -0.69 7.14 8.10
N ALA A 137 -0.04 5.97 8.07
CA ALA A 137 -0.06 5.03 9.19
C ALA A 137 0.55 5.65 10.45
N VAL A 138 1.71 6.30 10.31
CA VAL A 138 2.41 6.96 11.42
C VAL A 138 1.59 8.11 12.00
N LEU A 139 1.07 9.00 11.15
CA LEU A 139 0.26 10.13 11.60
C LEU A 139 -1.04 9.66 12.29
N THR A 140 -1.67 8.61 11.76
CA THR A 140 -2.88 8.02 12.38
C THR A 140 -2.54 7.42 13.75
N ALA A 141 -1.40 6.74 13.88
CA ALA A 141 -0.95 6.18 15.15
C ALA A 141 -0.66 7.27 16.19
N LEU A 142 0.04 8.34 15.79
CA LEU A 142 0.31 9.51 16.64
C LEU A 142 -0.99 10.18 17.10
N ALA A 143 -1.92 10.44 16.19
CA ALA A 143 -3.22 11.05 16.51
C ALA A 143 -4.05 10.18 17.47
N ALA A 144 -3.88 8.86 17.42
CA ALA A 144 -4.51 7.91 18.33
C ALA A 144 -3.72 7.67 19.64
N GLY A 145 -2.64 8.42 19.90
CA GLY A 145 -1.81 8.27 21.10
C GLY A 145 -1.04 6.94 21.19
N ARG A 146 -0.82 6.27 20.04
CA ARG A 146 -0.06 5.01 20.00
C ARG A 146 1.44 5.29 20.13
N PRO A 147 2.21 4.37 20.75
CA PRO A 147 3.64 4.57 21.00
C PRO A 147 4.46 4.34 19.72
N VAL A 148 4.58 5.35 18.86
CA VAL A 148 5.41 5.29 17.64
C VAL A 148 6.90 5.28 18.01
N PRO A 149 7.71 4.34 17.48
CA PRO A 149 9.14 4.30 17.77
C PRO A 149 9.88 5.59 17.35
N SER A 150 10.86 6.01 18.15
CA SER A 150 11.63 7.24 17.89
C SER A 150 12.35 7.24 16.53
N ALA A 151 12.86 6.08 16.10
CA ALA A 151 13.49 5.92 14.79
C ALA A 151 12.51 6.21 13.63
N VAL A 152 11.23 5.88 13.78
CA VAL A 152 10.18 6.18 12.80
C VAL A 152 9.82 7.66 12.83
N ILE A 153 9.70 8.24 14.03
CA ILE A 153 9.43 9.67 14.21
C ILE A 153 10.54 10.52 13.54
N ALA A 154 11.81 10.11 13.67
CA ALA A 154 12.95 10.81 13.08
C ALA A 154 12.83 10.95 11.55
N GLU A 155 12.28 9.96 10.85
CA GLU A 155 12.04 10.01 9.39
C GLU A 155 11.09 11.12 8.96
N TYR A 156 10.24 11.61 9.88
CA TYR A 156 9.21 12.61 9.59
C TYR A 156 9.44 13.96 10.25
N LEU A 157 10.36 14.05 11.22
CA LEU A 157 10.78 15.31 11.84
C LEU A 157 11.97 15.96 11.12
N GLY A 158 12.78 15.19 10.38
CA GLY A 158 13.93 15.68 9.61
C GLY A 158 13.57 16.64 8.47
N ASP A 159 12.36 16.53 7.90
CA ASP A 159 11.88 17.38 6.79
C ASP A 159 11.53 18.82 7.22
N CYS A 160 11.48 19.12 8.53
CA CYS A 160 11.14 20.45 9.03
C CYS A 160 12.34 21.42 9.09
N HIS A 161 13.59 20.95 8.98
CA HIS A 161 14.77 21.84 9.04
C HIS A 161 15.27 22.34 7.67
N ASP A 162 14.95 21.67 6.56
CA ASP A 162 15.44 22.06 5.23
C ASP A 162 14.52 23.02 4.45
N ARG A 163 13.32 23.34 4.94
CA ARG A 163 12.42 24.34 4.29
C ARG A 163 12.52 25.76 4.87
N ALA A 164 13.42 26.00 5.82
CA ALA A 164 13.67 27.32 6.39
C ALA A 164 14.88 28.05 5.77
N ALA A 165 15.54 27.46 4.78
CA ALA A 165 16.79 27.98 4.19
C ALA A 165 16.77 28.10 2.65
N ALA A 166 15.59 28.20 2.02
CA ALA A 166 15.45 28.46 0.58
C ALA A 166 14.56 29.68 0.31
#